data_AF-X0WIC7-F1
#
_entry.id   AF-X0WIC7-F1
#
_cell.length_a   1.000
_cell.length_b   1.000
_cell.length_c   1.000
_cell.angle_alpha   90.00
_cell.angle_beta   90.00
_cell.angle_gamma   90.00
#
_symmetry.space_group_name_H-M   'P 1'
#
loop_
_entity.id
_entity.type
_entity.pdbx_description
1 polymer ?
#
loop_
_entity_poly.entity_id
_entity_poly.type
_entity_poly.pdbx_seq_one_letter_code
_entity_poly.pdbx_strand_id
1 'polypeptide(L)'
;TSETLIRRFRTAYSDDFGASVETAWYLFNLLGLQRPPGFDATFRFDYFSERGPGVGVETDYEREDHFGLLRSYYIYDEGEDNLGPLRDNTPEDKNRGRVLWRHRHYLPNDWEATLEVAYACDPHFLEEYEKSEWFEGKEQETVLYLKRARDTEAITLLANWRLLDFVAQTEHLPDLTYRRIGDTWLDPVVLYHESRVGALRYRPDDRRWFDKRRFNNDGETDVTLRTGLREEAELPIKLPGLNI
;
A
#
# COMPACT_ATOMS: atom_id res chain seq x y z
N THR A 1 24.13 -29.98 -5.28
CA THR A 1 24.54 -28.62 -4.86
C THR A 1 24.11 -28.47 -3.42
N SER A 2 25.00 -28.12 -2.50
CA SER A 2 24.61 -27.91 -1.10
C SER A 2 23.77 -26.65 -1.03
N GLU A 3 22.44 -26.78 -1.01
CA GLU A 3 21.55 -25.64 -0.86
C GLU A 3 21.58 -25.20 0.60
N THR A 4 22.20 -24.04 0.85
CA THR A 4 22.19 -23.41 2.16
C THR A 4 20.74 -23.06 2.51
N LEU A 5 20.25 -23.56 3.65
CA LEU A 5 18.89 -23.31 4.13
C LEU A 5 18.77 -21.94 4.81
N ILE A 6 19.79 -21.56 5.57
CA ILE A 6 19.82 -20.33 6.37
C ILE A 6 20.31 -19.17 5.51
N ARG A 7 19.54 -18.09 5.49
CA ARG A 7 19.88 -16.81 4.85
C ARG A 7 20.55 -15.85 5.83
N ARG A 8 20.06 -15.78 7.07
CA ARG A 8 20.58 -14.89 8.12
C ARG A 8 20.35 -15.49 9.50
N PHE A 9 21.31 -15.27 10.39
CA PHE A 9 21.19 -15.50 11.82
C PHE A 9 21.73 -14.28 12.55
N ARG A 10 20.98 -13.73 13.50
CA ARG A 10 21.38 -12.56 14.27
C ARG A 10 20.97 -12.75 15.73
N THR A 11 21.81 -12.27 16.62
CA THR A 11 21.50 -12.11 18.04
C THR A 11 21.77 -10.68 18.45
N ALA A 12 20.91 -10.08 19.25
CA ALA A 12 21.09 -8.73 19.77
C ALA A 12 20.56 -8.60 21.20
N TYR A 13 20.84 -7.46 21.82
CA TYR A 13 20.25 -7.06 23.10
C TYR A 13 19.86 -5.59 23.03
N SER A 14 18.66 -5.25 23.49
CA SER A 14 18.15 -3.88 23.55
C SER A 14 17.14 -3.73 24.68
N ASP A 15 16.87 -2.50 25.13
CA ASP A 15 15.90 -2.26 26.19
C ASP A 15 14.46 -2.59 25.75
N ASP A 16 14.11 -2.33 24.48
CA ASP A 16 12.74 -2.53 23.96
C ASP A 16 12.42 -4.02 23.64
N PHE A 17 13.41 -4.82 23.25
CA PHE A 17 13.22 -6.22 22.83
C PHE A 17 13.91 -7.26 23.74
N GLY A 18 14.72 -6.80 24.70
CA GLY A 18 15.62 -7.64 25.49
C GLY A 18 16.61 -8.41 24.63
N ALA A 19 16.91 -9.65 25.04
CA ALA A 19 17.73 -10.57 24.26
C ALA A 19 16.93 -11.10 23.07
N SER A 20 17.45 -10.89 21.85
CA SER A 20 16.80 -11.32 20.62
C SER A 20 17.59 -12.39 19.88
N VAL A 21 16.86 -13.32 19.26
CA VAL A 21 17.37 -14.29 18.29
C VAL A 21 16.50 -14.19 17.04
N GLU A 22 17.09 -13.72 15.95
CA GLU A 22 16.41 -13.54 14.67
C GLU A 22 16.99 -14.50 13.63
N THR A 23 16.13 -15.26 12.95
CA THR A 23 16.55 -16.23 11.94
C THR A 23 15.78 -16.04 10.65
N ALA A 24 16.48 -16.09 9.52
CA ALA A 24 15.89 -15.99 8.19
C ALA A 24 16.35 -17.17 7.32
N TRP A 25 15.42 -17.74 6.58
CA TRP A 25 15.59 -18.96 5.80
C TRP A 25 15.12 -18.76 4.37
N TYR A 26 15.79 -19.37 3.40
CA TYR A 26 15.29 -19.41 2.03
C TYR A 26 14.02 -20.28 2.00
N LEU A 27 12.85 -19.67 1.83
CA LEU A 27 11.55 -20.34 2.01
C LEU A 27 11.39 -21.55 1.08
N PHE A 28 11.76 -21.42 -0.20
CA PHE A 28 11.67 -22.53 -1.15
C PHE A 28 12.55 -23.71 -0.75
N ASN A 29 13.81 -23.46 -0.35
CA ASN A 29 14.72 -24.51 0.09
C ASN A 29 14.22 -25.17 1.39
N LEU A 30 13.67 -24.39 2.32
CA LEU A 30 13.07 -24.88 3.57
C LEU A 30 11.90 -25.83 3.29
N LEU A 31 11.08 -25.53 2.27
CA LEU A 31 9.96 -26.35 1.84
C LEU A 31 10.36 -27.51 0.90
N GLY A 32 11.64 -27.62 0.52
CA GLY A 32 12.11 -28.60 -0.47
C GLY A 32 11.56 -28.36 -1.89
N LEU A 33 11.14 -27.13 -2.19
CA LEU A 33 10.57 -26.72 -3.47
C LEU A 33 11.63 -26.07 -4.35
N GLN A 34 11.55 -26.32 -5.66
CA GLN A 34 12.38 -25.59 -6.61
C GLN A 34 11.88 -24.14 -6.71
N ARG A 35 12.78 -23.19 -6.44
CA ARG A 35 12.51 -21.75 -6.57
C ARG A 35 12.04 -21.40 -7.99
N PRO A 36 10.84 -20.84 -8.17
CA PRO A 36 10.40 -20.35 -9.47
C PRO A 36 11.32 -19.23 -9.98
N PRO A 37 11.56 -19.12 -11.30
CA PRO A 37 12.38 -18.03 -11.84
C PRO A 37 11.79 -16.67 -11.48
N GLY A 38 12.64 -15.74 -11.04
CA GLY A 38 12.21 -14.39 -10.68
C GLY A 38 11.54 -14.26 -9.31
N PHE A 39 11.47 -15.33 -8.50
CA PHE A 39 10.95 -15.27 -7.12
C PHE A 39 12.10 -15.37 -6.11
N ASP A 40 12.08 -14.52 -5.08
CA ASP A 40 12.89 -14.63 -3.87
C ASP A 40 11.96 -14.60 -2.66
N ALA A 41 12.00 -15.64 -1.83
CA ALA A 41 11.13 -15.73 -0.66
C ALA A 41 11.93 -16.13 0.58
N THR A 42 11.67 -15.41 1.67
CA THR A 42 12.32 -15.56 2.96
C THR A 42 11.29 -15.87 4.02
N PHE A 43 11.54 -16.93 4.78
CA PHE A 43 10.83 -17.20 6.03
C PHE A 43 11.62 -16.62 7.20
N ARG A 44 10.94 -15.90 8.08
CA ARG A 44 11.51 -15.34 9.31
C ARG A 44 10.93 -16.06 10.53
N PHE A 45 11.80 -16.39 11.47
CA PHE A 45 11.44 -16.89 12.79
C PHE A 45 12.33 -16.19 13.81
N ASP A 46 11.70 -15.36 14.62
CA ASP A 46 12.35 -14.43 15.53
C ASP A 46 11.82 -14.68 16.95
N TYR A 47 12.65 -14.45 17.96
CA TYR A 47 12.28 -14.51 19.36
C TYR A 47 12.91 -13.34 20.10
N PHE A 48 12.08 -12.59 20.81
CA PHE A 48 12.49 -11.43 21.62
C PHE A 48 12.11 -11.71 23.07
N SER A 49 13.04 -11.60 24.02
CA SER A 49 12.74 -11.98 25.41
C SER A 49 11.69 -11.11 26.08
N GLU A 50 11.58 -9.84 25.69
CA GLU A 50 10.59 -8.89 26.25
C GLU A 50 9.30 -8.79 25.41
N ARG A 51 9.28 -9.33 24.17
CA ARG A 51 8.09 -9.29 23.30
C ARG A 51 7.47 -10.66 23.08
N GLY A 52 8.27 -11.67 22.74
CA GLY A 52 7.80 -13.02 22.44
C GLY A 52 8.23 -13.52 21.06
N PRO A 53 7.65 -14.65 20.60
CA PRO A 53 7.98 -15.26 19.32
C PRO A 53 7.26 -14.57 18.15
N GLY A 54 7.99 -14.32 17.07
CA GLY A 54 7.50 -13.76 15.82
C GLY A 54 7.83 -14.62 14.61
N VAL A 55 6.96 -14.60 13.61
CA VAL A 55 7.14 -15.30 12.34
C VAL A 55 6.70 -14.44 11.18
N GLY A 56 7.36 -14.59 10.04
CA GLY A 56 7.02 -13.81 8.86
C GLY A 56 7.40 -14.46 7.55
N VAL A 57 6.75 -14.01 6.48
CA VAL A 57 7.10 -14.34 5.11
C VAL A 57 7.28 -13.06 4.33
N GLU A 58 8.44 -12.93 3.71
CA GLU A 58 8.79 -11.86 2.79
C GLU A 58 9.01 -12.48 1.42
N THR A 59 8.36 -11.97 0.39
CA THR A 59 8.53 -12.45 -0.98
C THR A 59 8.64 -11.28 -1.93
N ASP A 60 9.61 -11.34 -2.82
CA ASP A 60 9.77 -10.43 -3.95
C ASP A 60 9.69 -11.26 -5.22
N TYR A 61 8.98 -10.75 -6.22
CA TYR A 61 8.86 -11.43 -7.49
C TYR A 61 8.86 -10.47 -8.67
N GLU A 62 9.53 -10.87 -9.74
CA GLU A 62 9.62 -10.15 -11.00
C GLU A 62 9.59 -11.13 -12.17
N ARG A 63 8.66 -10.87 -13.10
CA ARG A 63 8.42 -11.63 -14.33
C ARG A 63 8.28 -10.63 -15.46
N GLU A 64 8.19 -11.14 -16.69
CA GLU A 64 8.13 -10.29 -17.89
C GLU A 64 6.94 -9.31 -17.87
N ASP A 65 5.80 -9.75 -17.37
CA ASP A 65 4.54 -9.00 -17.39
C ASP A 65 4.08 -8.54 -16.01
N HIS A 66 4.70 -8.98 -14.91
CA HIS A 66 4.28 -8.59 -13.58
C HIS A 66 5.41 -8.61 -12.56
N PHE A 67 5.27 -7.78 -11.54
CA PHE A 67 6.19 -7.73 -10.42
C PHE A 67 5.46 -7.32 -9.15
N GLY A 68 6.09 -7.55 -8.01
CA GLY A 68 5.54 -7.12 -6.74
C GLY A 68 6.24 -7.72 -5.54
N LEU A 69 5.63 -7.50 -4.39
CA LEU A 69 6.15 -7.92 -3.11
C LEU A 69 5.03 -8.34 -2.16
N LEU A 70 5.34 -9.26 -1.27
CA LEU A 70 4.56 -9.63 -0.10
C LEU A 70 5.44 -9.44 1.13
N ARG A 71 4.93 -8.76 2.14
CA ARG A 71 5.51 -8.68 3.48
C ARG A 71 4.42 -9.09 4.44
N SER A 72 4.69 -10.11 5.24
CA SER A 72 3.78 -10.58 6.28
C SER A 72 4.57 -10.88 7.53
N TYR A 73 4.05 -10.45 8.66
CA TYR A 73 4.69 -10.69 9.94
C TYR A 73 3.61 -10.82 11.01
N TYR A 74 3.80 -11.76 11.91
CA TYR A 74 2.97 -11.99 13.08
C TYR A 74 3.89 -12.12 14.29
N ILE A 75 3.49 -11.57 15.42
CA ILE A 75 4.14 -11.73 16.70
C ILE A 75 3.10 -11.90 17.78
N TYR A 76 3.36 -12.82 18.69
CA TYR A 76 2.63 -12.90 19.94
C TYR A 76 3.39 -12.03 20.96
N ASP A 77 2.92 -10.79 21.11
CA ASP A 77 3.54 -9.71 21.87
C ASP A 77 3.01 -9.66 23.30
N GLU A 78 3.87 -9.93 24.28
CA GLU A 78 3.59 -9.85 25.71
C GLU A 78 4.20 -8.59 26.38
N GLY A 79 4.87 -7.74 25.60
CA GLY A 79 5.57 -6.56 26.08
C GLY A 79 4.77 -5.26 25.95
N GLU A 80 5.46 -4.13 26.17
CA GLU A 80 4.90 -2.78 26.08
C GLU A 80 5.62 -1.96 25.01
N ASP A 81 4.89 -1.22 24.18
CA ASP A 81 5.48 -0.36 23.16
C ASP A 81 6.13 0.85 23.80
N ASN A 82 7.39 1.13 23.42
CA ASN A 82 8.15 2.31 23.84
C ASN A 82 8.37 3.21 22.63
N LEU A 83 7.39 4.08 22.35
CA LEU A 83 7.42 4.99 21.19
C LEU A 83 7.97 6.38 21.59
N GLY A 84 8.72 6.43 22.70
CA GLY A 84 9.34 7.63 23.25
C GLY A 84 8.71 8.12 24.56
N PRO A 85 9.29 9.14 25.21
CA PRO A 85 9.07 9.46 26.64
C PRO A 85 7.65 9.81 27.09
N LEU A 86 6.73 9.98 26.14
CA LEU A 86 5.33 10.38 26.36
C LEU A 86 4.34 9.46 25.64
N ARG A 87 4.82 8.39 24.99
CA ARG A 87 4.04 7.47 24.14
C ARG A 87 4.40 6.02 24.44
N ASP A 88 4.42 5.67 25.73
CA ASP A 88 4.47 4.28 26.16
C ASP A 88 3.04 3.75 26.24
N ASN A 89 2.78 2.62 25.60
CA ASN A 89 1.45 2.00 25.63
C ASN A 89 1.55 0.48 25.60
N THR A 90 0.72 -0.18 26.39
CA THR A 90 0.49 -1.61 26.25
C THR A 90 -0.40 -1.84 25.01
N PRO A 91 0.00 -2.69 24.06
CA PRO A 91 -0.87 -3.06 22.94
C PRO A 91 -2.22 -3.61 23.43
N GLU A 92 -3.30 -3.30 22.70
CA GLU A 92 -4.65 -3.75 23.09
C GLU A 92 -4.83 -5.27 22.95
N ASP A 93 -4.15 -5.89 21.99
CA ASP A 93 -4.11 -7.33 21.77
C ASP A 93 -2.66 -7.82 21.70
N LYS A 94 -2.41 -9.01 22.22
CA LYS A 94 -1.12 -9.70 22.13
C LYS A 94 -0.85 -10.24 20.73
N ASN A 95 -1.89 -10.51 19.94
CA ASN A 95 -1.77 -11.06 18.59
C ASN A 95 -1.59 -9.92 17.60
N ARG A 96 -0.34 -9.56 17.36
CA ARG A 96 0.02 -8.44 16.50
C ARG A 96 0.54 -8.93 15.17
N GLY A 97 0.29 -8.17 14.11
CA GLY A 97 0.81 -8.52 12.80
C GLY A 97 0.43 -7.54 11.71
N ARG A 98 1.03 -7.80 10.55
CA ARG A 98 0.77 -7.07 9.31
C ARG A 98 0.75 -7.99 8.10
N VAL A 99 0.06 -7.54 7.06
CA VAL A 99 0.17 -8.06 5.70
C VAL A 99 0.20 -6.87 4.75
N LEU A 100 1.24 -6.80 3.93
CA LEU A 100 1.35 -5.88 2.81
C LEU A 100 1.61 -6.68 1.54
N TRP A 101 0.72 -6.59 0.58
CA TRP A 101 0.91 -7.14 -0.76
C TRP A 101 0.81 -6.01 -1.78
N ARG A 102 1.86 -5.81 -2.56
CA ARG A 102 1.90 -4.87 -3.69
C ARG A 102 2.13 -5.67 -4.96
N HIS A 103 1.33 -5.42 -5.97
CA HIS A 103 1.39 -6.14 -7.24
C HIS A 103 1.12 -5.18 -8.40
N ARG A 104 1.93 -5.26 -9.45
CA ARG A 104 1.67 -4.59 -10.73
C ARG A 104 1.74 -5.62 -11.85
N HIS A 105 0.74 -5.57 -12.73
CA HIS A 105 0.61 -6.45 -13.89
C HIS A 105 0.35 -5.64 -15.15
N TYR A 106 1.21 -5.80 -16.15
CA TYR A 106 1.00 -5.38 -17.52
C TYR A 106 0.18 -6.44 -18.26
N LEU A 107 -1.05 -6.08 -18.59
CA LEU A 107 -2.04 -6.93 -19.24
C LEU A 107 -2.10 -6.63 -20.75
N PRO A 108 -2.60 -7.56 -21.57
CA PRO A 108 -2.77 -7.32 -23.02
C PRO A 108 -3.62 -6.08 -23.31
N ASN A 109 -3.39 -5.46 -24.48
CA ASN A 109 -4.10 -4.24 -24.94
C ASN A 109 -3.84 -2.99 -24.10
N ASP A 110 -2.58 -2.79 -23.69
CA ASP A 110 -2.10 -1.62 -22.94
C ASP A 110 -2.79 -1.41 -21.58
N TRP A 111 -3.31 -2.49 -21.00
CA TRP A 111 -3.89 -2.46 -19.67
C TRP A 111 -2.78 -2.64 -18.62
N GLU A 112 -2.87 -1.91 -17.53
CA GLU A 112 -2.01 -2.01 -16.36
C GLU A 112 -2.90 -2.12 -15.13
N ALA A 113 -2.74 -3.18 -14.35
CA ALA A 113 -3.40 -3.37 -13.07
C ALA A 113 -2.37 -3.18 -11.95
N THR A 114 -2.68 -2.29 -11.00
CA THR A 114 -1.95 -2.13 -9.75
C THR A 114 -2.87 -2.52 -8.60
N LEU A 115 -2.40 -3.39 -7.72
CA LEU A 115 -3.09 -3.82 -6.53
C LEU A 115 -2.18 -3.59 -5.32
N GLU A 116 -2.73 -2.96 -4.28
CA GLU A 116 -2.15 -2.94 -2.95
C GLU A 116 -3.20 -3.47 -1.98
N VAL A 117 -2.78 -4.39 -1.11
CA VAL A 117 -3.58 -4.86 0.03
C VAL A 117 -2.71 -4.66 1.25
N ALA A 118 -3.17 -3.82 2.16
CA ALA A 118 -2.45 -3.52 3.39
C ALA A 118 -3.36 -3.68 4.60
N TYR A 119 -2.86 -4.42 5.58
CA TYR A 119 -3.47 -4.63 6.87
C TYR A 119 -2.38 -4.58 7.94
N ALA A 120 -2.67 -3.88 9.03
CA ALA A 120 -1.90 -3.89 10.25
C ALA A 120 -2.88 -3.94 11.42
N CYS A 121 -2.51 -4.67 12.47
CA CYS A 121 -3.39 -4.89 13.62
C CYS A 121 -3.66 -3.62 14.44
N ASP A 122 -2.70 -2.70 14.49
CA ASP A 122 -2.75 -1.50 15.31
C ASP A 122 -1.89 -0.39 14.69
N PRO A 123 -2.12 0.89 15.07
CA PRO A 123 -1.39 2.04 14.50
C PRO A 123 0.10 2.10 14.85
N HIS A 124 0.55 1.37 15.86
CA HIS A 124 1.93 1.43 16.37
C HIS A 124 2.80 0.31 15.81
N PHE A 125 2.20 -0.73 15.24
CA PHE A 125 2.91 -1.91 14.75
C PHE A 125 4.07 -1.57 13.81
N LEU A 126 3.83 -0.70 12.83
CA LEU A 126 4.86 -0.30 11.87
C LEU A 126 5.92 0.58 12.53
N GLU A 127 5.52 1.47 13.44
CA GLU A 127 6.44 2.34 14.18
C GLU A 127 7.39 1.52 15.07
N GLU A 128 6.92 0.40 15.63
CA GLU A 128 7.75 -0.46 16.49
C GLU A 128 8.61 -1.46 15.70
N TYR A 129 7.98 -2.25 14.83
CA TYR A 129 8.64 -3.38 14.17
C TYR A 129 9.23 -3.06 12.79
N GLU A 130 8.78 -1.98 12.14
CA GLU A 130 9.10 -1.66 10.75
C GLU A 130 9.46 -0.17 10.57
N LYS A 131 10.28 0.36 11.49
CA LYS A 131 10.64 1.79 11.61
C LYS A 131 10.99 2.47 10.27
N SER A 132 11.80 1.81 9.44
CA SER A 132 12.18 2.37 8.13
C SER A 132 10.96 2.55 7.21
N GLU A 133 10.04 1.58 7.19
CA GLU A 133 8.81 1.69 6.40
C GLU A 133 7.85 2.73 6.97
N TRP A 134 7.78 2.85 8.29
CA TRP A 134 6.96 3.87 8.95
C TRP A 134 7.41 5.31 8.59
N PHE A 135 8.72 5.58 8.62
CA PHE A 135 9.24 6.93 8.39
C PHE A 135 9.45 7.29 6.92
N GLU A 136 9.83 6.33 6.07
CA GLU A 136 10.28 6.59 4.70
C GLU A 136 9.40 5.91 3.65
N GLY A 137 8.52 5.00 4.08
CA GLY A 137 7.68 4.20 3.18
C GLY A 137 6.51 4.98 2.58
N LYS A 138 5.97 4.43 1.48
CA LYS A 138 4.67 4.83 0.96
C LYS A 138 3.59 4.47 1.97
N GLU A 139 2.65 5.38 2.17
CA GLU A 139 1.40 5.13 2.90
C GLU A 139 0.74 3.82 2.45
N GLN A 140 0.39 3.00 3.44
CA GLN A 140 -0.23 1.70 3.24
C GLN A 140 -1.74 1.85 3.02
N GLU A 141 -2.22 1.30 1.91
CA GLU A 141 -3.65 1.39 1.55
C GLU A 141 -4.13 0.08 0.91
N THR A 142 -5.44 -0.13 0.88
CA THR A 142 -6.03 -1.23 0.08
C THR A 142 -6.69 -0.65 -1.16
N VAL A 143 -6.04 -0.81 -2.31
CA VAL A 143 -6.43 -0.18 -3.57
C VAL A 143 -6.27 -1.13 -4.75
N LEU A 144 -7.24 -1.10 -5.66
CA LEU A 144 -7.16 -1.62 -7.01
C LEU A 144 -7.22 -0.45 -7.98
N TYR A 145 -6.20 -0.33 -8.82
CA TYR A 145 -6.13 0.67 -9.87
C TYR A 145 -5.89 -0.01 -11.21
N LEU A 146 -6.83 0.16 -12.13
CA LEU A 146 -6.75 -0.36 -13.48
C LEU A 146 -6.64 0.82 -14.45
N LYS A 147 -5.66 0.78 -15.35
CA LYS A 147 -5.40 1.85 -16.32
C LYS A 147 -5.22 1.25 -17.70
N ARG A 148 -5.78 1.88 -18.72
CA ARG A 148 -5.39 1.70 -20.12
C ARG A 148 -5.17 3.05 -20.74
N ALA A 149 -4.02 3.25 -21.37
CA ALA A 149 -3.70 4.47 -22.10
C ALA A 149 -3.14 4.11 -23.47
N ARG A 150 -3.76 4.61 -24.54
CA ARG A 150 -3.35 4.39 -25.92
C ARG A 150 -3.60 5.66 -26.73
N ASP A 151 -2.60 6.09 -27.47
CA ASP A 151 -2.64 7.29 -28.31
C ASP A 151 -3.10 8.53 -27.49
N THR A 152 -4.28 9.06 -27.79
CA THR A 152 -4.88 10.21 -27.09
C THR A 152 -5.91 9.81 -26.04
N GLU A 153 -6.19 8.51 -25.86
CA GLU A 153 -7.26 8.02 -24.98
C GLU A 153 -6.72 7.34 -23.73
N ALA A 154 -7.39 7.55 -22.61
CA ALA A 154 -7.11 6.84 -21.36
C ALA A 154 -8.40 6.46 -20.62
N ILE A 155 -8.46 5.22 -20.13
CA ILE A 155 -9.49 4.71 -19.24
C ILE A 155 -8.83 4.35 -17.91
N THR A 156 -9.39 4.81 -16.81
CA THR A 156 -8.90 4.46 -15.47
C THR A 156 -10.05 4.06 -14.56
N LEU A 157 -9.89 2.99 -13.80
CA LEU A 157 -10.79 2.57 -12.74
C LEU A 157 -10.01 2.53 -11.43
N LEU A 158 -10.51 3.25 -10.42
CA LEU A 158 -9.97 3.27 -9.07
C LEU A 158 -11.00 2.69 -8.11
N ALA A 159 -10.58 1.73 -7.29
CA ALA A 159 -11.36 1.24 -6.17
C ALA A 159 -10.45 1.12 -4.94
N ASN A 160 -10.86 1.66 -3.80
CA ASN A 160 -10.10 1.53 -2.57
C ASN A 160 -11.02 1.38 -1.36
N TRP A 161 -10.53 0.67 -0.36
CA TRP A 161 -11.23 0.35 0.86
C TRP A 161 -10.34 0.64 2.05
N ARG A 162 -10.93 1.17 3.11
CA ARG A 162 -10.21 1.43 4.34
C ARG A 162 -10.22 0.16 5.21
N LEU A 163 -9.15 -0.62 5.13
CA LEU A 163 -8.91 -1.74 6.05
C LEU A 163 -8.20 -1.31 7.34
N LEU A 164 -7.45 -0.20 7.30
CA LEU A 164 -6.77 0.38 8.46
C LEU A 164 -7.72 1.34 9.16
N ASP A 165 -8.31 0.92 10.26
CA ASP A 165 -9.31 1.70 11.01
C ASP A 165 -8.73 2.94 11.71
N PHE A 166 -7.41 3.00 11.84
CA PHE A 166 -6.69 4.12 12.44
C PHE A 166 -6.22 5.20 11.45
N VAL A 167 -6.66 5.13 10.18
CA VAL A 167 -6.34 6.13 9.14
C VAL A 167 -7.63 6.74 8.61
N ALA A 168 -7.67 8.05 8.40
CA ALA A 168 -8.81 8.68 7.70
C ALA A 168 -8.62 8.55 6.19
N GLN A 169 -9.64 8.04 5.48
CA GLN A 169 -9.54 7.78 4.04
C GLN A 169 -10.86 8.04 3.31
N THR A 170 -10.78 8.53 2.07
CA THR A 170 -11.92 8.53 1.13
C THR A 170 -11.87 7.26 0.28
N GLU A 171 -12.91 6.43 0.38
CA GLU A 171 -13.10 5.22 -0.42
C GLU A 171 -13.77 5.54 -1.76
N HIS A 172 -13.28 4.94 -2.84
CA HIS A 172 -13.86 4.99 -4.19
C HIS A 172 -14.48 3.62 -4.51
N LEU A 173 -15.76 3.59 -4.88
CA LEU A 173 -16.59 2.38 -4.89
C LEU A 173 -17.37 2.11 -6.21
N PRO A 174 -16.72 1.83 -7.35
CA PRO A 174 -15.43 2.35 -7.84
C PRO A 174 -15.60 3.77 -8.44
N ASP A 175 -14.51 4.38 -8.89
CA ASP A 175 -14.47 5.61 -9.69
C ASP A 175 -13.86 5.32 -11.07
N LEU A 176 -14.68 5.46 -12.12
CA LEU A 176 -14.31 5.27 -13.52
C LEU A 176 -14.13 6.63 -14.19
N THR A 177 -12.99 6.81 -14.84
CA THR A 177 -12.70 8.02 -15.63
C THR A 177 -12.27 7.65 -17.04
N TYR A 178 -12.83 8.32 -18.03
CA TYR A 178 -12.40 8.31 -19.42
C TYR A 178 -11.85 9.69 -19.78
N ARG A 179 -10.69 9.69 -20.45
CA ARG A 179 -10.02 10.91 -20.93
C ARG A 179 -9.69 10.75 -22.40
N ARG A 180 -9.83 11.85 -23.14
CA ARG A 180 -9.25 12.04 -24.46
C ARG A 180 -8.47 13.34 -24.45
N ILE A 181 -7.16 13.26 -24.68
CA ILE A 181 -6.22 14.35 -24.45
C ILE A 181 -5.57 14.71 -25.78
N GLY A 182 -5.74 15.96 -26.23
CA GLY A 182 -5.04 16.46 -27.40
C GLY A 182 -5.61 15.97 -28.73
N ASP A 183 -6.93 15.85 -28.84
CA ASP A 183 -7.58 15.46 -30.10
C ASP A 183 -7.56 16.64 -31.09
N THR A 184 -7.14 16.38 -32.33
CA THR A 184 -6.98 17.40 -33.39
C THR A 184 -8.00 17.23 -34.52
N TRP A 185 -9.16 16.61 -34.26
CA TRP A 185 -10.22 16.46 -35.27
C TRP A 185 -10.68 17.80 -35.87
N LEU A 186 -10.60 18.90 -35.11
CA LEU A 186 -10.94 20.26 -35.56
C LEU A 186 -9.70 21.14 -35.77
N ASP A 187 -8.63 20.60 -36.35
CA ASP A 187 -7.38 21.34 -36.65
C ASP A 187 -7.67 22.74 -37.24
N PRO A 188 -7.05 23.82 -36.70
CA PRO A 188 -5.93 23.84 -35.74
C PRO A 188 -6.33 23.75 -34.26
N VAL A 189 -7.62 23.58 -33.93
CA VAL A 189 -8.08 23.48 -32.54
C VAL A 189 -7.76 22.11 -31.96
N VAL A 190 -7.16 22.12 -30.77
CA VAL A 190 -6.87 20.94 -29.96
C VAL A 190 -7.96 20.79 -28.91
N LEU A 191 -8.56 19.61 -28.78
CA LEU A 191 -9.67 19.32 -27.89
C LEU A 191 -9.23 18.37 -26.78
N TYR A 192 -9.81 18.56 -25.59
CA TYR A 192 -9.65 17.71 -24.43
C TYR A 192 -11.01 17.37 -23.84
N HIS A 193 -11.18 16.11 -23.47
CA HIS A 193 -12.39 15.59 -22.87
C HIS A 193 -12.03 14.78 -21.63
N GLU A 194 -12.76 14.99 -20.54
CA GLU A 194 -12.78 14.12 -19.37
C GLU A 194 -14.23 13.84 -18.96
N SER A 195 -14.58 12.57 -18.82
CA SER A 195 -15.82 12.13 -18.19
C SER A 195 -15.52 11.19 -17.03
N ARG A 196 -16.21 11.39 -15.91
CA ARG A 196 -16.08 10.54 -14.73
C ARG A 196 -17.44 10.12 -14.18
N VAL A 197 -17.48 8.92 -13.63
CA VAL A 197 -18.61 8.39 -12.87
C VAL A 197 -18.07 7.53 -11.73
N GLY A 198 -18.54 7.76 -10.51
CA GLY A 198 -18.11 6.98 -9.37
C GLY A 198 -18.97 7.18 -8.14
N ALA A 199 -18.72 6.36 -7.13
CA ALA A 199 -19.30 6.48 -5.81
C ALA A 199 -18.18 6.70 -4.79
N LEU A 200 -18.34 7.63 -3.86
CA LEU A 200 -17.33 7.95 -2.86
C LEU A 200 -17.93 7.89 -1.46
N ARG A 201 -17.12 7.47 -0.49
CA ARG A 201 -17.46 7.51 0.94
C ARG A 201 -16.24 7.93 1.75
N TYR A 202 -16.39 8.97 2.57
CA TYR A 202 -15.37 9.35 3.53
C TYR A 202 -15.51 8.52 4.82
N ARG A 203 -14.39 7.94 5.24
CA ARG A 203 -14.24 7.14 6.46
C ARG A 203 -13.23 7.84 7.38
N PRO A 204 -13.65 8.41 8.51
CA PRO A 204 -12.72 8.99 9.48
C PRO A 204 -11.90 7.91 10.20
N ASP A 205 -10.74 8.29 10.74
CA ASP A 205 -9.96 7.51 11.71
C ASP A 205 -10.84 7.20 12.93
N ASP A 206 -10.83 5.96 13.43
CA ASP A 206 -11.69 5.51 14.54
C ASP A 206 -11.12 5.92 15.92
N ARG A 207 -9.85 6.35 15.99
CA ARG A 207 -9.16 6.71 17.25
C ARG A 207 -9.63 8.03 17.83
N ARG A 208 -9.82 8.06 19.16
CA ARG A 208 -10.32 9.23 19.90
C ARG A 208 -9.17 9.99 20.55
N TRP A 209 -8.82 11.15 20.01
CA TRP A 209 -7.79 12.03 20.60
C TRP A 209 -8.32 12.95 21.70
N PHE A 210 -9.60 13.33 21.63
CA PHE A 210 -10.22 14.22 22.60
C PHE A 210 -11.59 13.68 22.99
N ASP A 211 -11.71 13.08 24.17
CA ASP A 211 -12.98 12.63 24.74
C ASP A 211 -13.79 13.82 25.31
N LYS A 212 -13.90 14.90 24.52
CA LYS A 212 -14.72 16.08 24.80
C LYS A 212 -15.78 16.16 23.72
N ARG A 213 -17.03 15.93 24.13
CA ARG A 213 -18.31 15.89 23.38
C ARG A 213 -18.60 17.00 22.34
N ARG A 214 -17.65 17.86 21.97
CA ARG A 214 -17.80 18.96 20.99
C ARG A 214 -17.13 18.69 19.64
N PHE A 215 -16.18 17.77 19.54
CA PHE A 215 -15.52 17.39 18.29
C PHE A 215 -15.35 15.87 18.25
N ASN A 216 -16.39 15.16 17.78
CA ASN A 216 -16.33 13.72 17.55
C ASN A 216 -16.02 13.42 16.07
N ASN A 217 -15.31 12.32 15.85
CA ASN A 217 -14.93 11.77 14.55
C ASN A 217 -15.95 10.75 14.02
N ASP A 218 -17.16 10.68 14.57
CA ASP A 218 -18.21 9.71 14.18
C ASP A 218 -18.84 10.02 12.79
N GLY A 219 -18.38 11.08 12.12
CA GLY A 219 -18.89 11.52 10.84
C GLY A 219 -18.41 10.65 9.68
N GLU A 220 -18.95 9.44 9.55
CA GLU A 220 -18.94 8.75 8.26
C GLU A 220 -19.88 9.48 7.30
N THR A 221 -19.44 9.71 6.06
CA THR A 221 -20.38 10.19 5.04
C THR A 221 -21.17 9.02 4.49
N ASP A 222 -22.41 9.29 4.07
CA ASP A 222 -23.12 8.34 3.22
C ASP A 222 -22.40 8.19 1.86
N VAL A 223 -22.73 7.15 1.11
CA VAL A 223 -22.19 6.93 -0.23
C VAL A 223 -22.70 8.03 -1.17
N THR A 224 -21.78 8.84 -1.67
CA THR A 224 -22.08 9.95 -2.57
C THR A 224 -21.77 9.56 -4.00
N LEU A 225 -22.80 9.51 -4.85
CA LEU A 225 -22.62 9.37 -6.30
C LEU A 225 -22.06 10.67 -6.89
N ARG A 226 -21.01 10.54 -7.71
CA ARG A 226 -20.35 11.64 -8.41
C ARG A 226 -20.34 11.37 -9.90
N THR A 227 -20.76 12.36 -10.67
CA THR A 227 -20.56 12.41 -12.12
C THR A 227 -19.85 13.71 -12.46
N GLY A 228 -19.07 13.72 -13.53
CA GLY A 228 -18.35 14.91 -13.98
C GLY A 228 -18.08 14.84 -15.48
N LEU A 229 -18.20 15.98 -16.13
CA LEU A 229 -17.87 16.17 -17.53
C LEU A 229 -17.07 17.46 -17.67
N ARG A 230 -15.95 17.41 -18.37
CA ARG A 230 -15.10 18.55 -18.68
C ARG A 230 -14.72 18.50 -20.15
N GLU A 231 -14.96 19.60 -20.84
CA GLU A 231 -14.58 19.82 -22.24
C GLU A 231 -13.69 21.06 -22.30
N GLU A 232 -12.56 20.96 -22.99
CA GLU A 232 -11.67 22.08 -23.22
C GLU A 232 -11.25 22.14 -24.69
N ALA A 233 -11.07 23.35 -25.20
CA ALA A 233 -10.58 23.61 -26.54
C ALA A 233 -9.44 24.62 -26.46
N GLU A 234 -8.33 24.31 -27.13
CA GLU A 234 -7.12 25.10 -27.17
C GLU A 234 -6.80 25.44 -28.63
N LEU A 235 -6.59 26.73 -28.91
CA LEU A 235 -6.14 27.20 -30.23
C LEU A 235 -4.67 27.63 -30.13
N PRO A 236 -3.71 26.81 -30.59
CA PRO A 236 -2.30 27.18 -30.57
C PRO A 236 -2.02 28.28 -31.59
N ILE A 237 -1.67 29.48 -31.12
CA ILE A 237 -1.29 30.60 -31.97
C ILE A 237 0.24 30.68 -32.01
N LYS A 238 0.84 30.39 -33.17
CA LYS A 238 2.28 30.62 -33.42
C LYS A 238 2.47 31.99 -34.07
N LEU A 239 3.05 32.94 -33.33
CA LEU A 239 3.44 34.25 -33.88
C LEU A 239 4.88 34.17 -34.43
N PRO A 240 5.11 34.41 -35.73
CA PRO A 240 6.46 34.42 -36.28
C PRO A 240 7.29 35.56 -35.67
N GLY A 241 8.44 35.21 -35.08
CA GLY A 241 9.40 36.18 -34.51
C GLY A 241 9.34 36.37 -32.99
N LEU A 242 8.43 35.70 -32.28
CA LEU A 242 8.39 35.66 -30.81
C LEU A 242 8.65 34.22 -30.35
N ASN A 243 9.86 33.96 -29.83
CA ASN A 243 10.09 32.79 -28.99
C ASN A 243 9.57 33.14 -27.60
N ILE A 244 8.43 32.55 -27.21
CA ILE A 244 7.95 32.52 -25.83
C ILE A 244 8.10 31.08 -25.35
#